data_AF-A0A4D7BMN9-F1
#
_entry.id   AF-A0A4D7BMN9-F1
#
_cell.length_a   1.000
_cell.length_b   1.000
_cell.length_c   1.000
_cell.angle_alpha   90.00
_cell.angle_beta   90.00
_cell.angle_gamma   90.00
#
_symmetry.space_group_name_H-M   'P 1'
#
loop_
_entity.id
_entity.type
_entity.pdbx_description
1 polymer ?
#
loop_
_entity_poly.entity_id
_entity_poly.type
_entity_poly.pdbx_seq_one_letter_code
_entity_poly.pdbx_strand_id
1 'polypeptide(L)'
;MPPAQAAQLPNGATAINETYGDWTVDCRIVEGRKACAFSQAQGNQQTGQRTFAIELRMSDGARTDGILLLPFGLNLDLGVKLKIDEQDLGQGVRFSTCLPSGCLAPISLPTAATEALKRGTRLIVSATMLNSGEAATFNVSLNGFAAAIARVAQLGG
;
A
#
# COMPACT_ATOMS: atom_id res chain seq x y z
N MET A 1 -34.70 -17.28 -8.50
CA MET A 1 -33.38 -17.05 -7.87
C MET A 1 -33.60 -16.20 -6.64
N PRO A 2 -33.15 -16.60 -5.44
CA PRO A 2 -33.18 -15.69 -4.30
C PRO A 2 -32.29 -14.47 -4.59
N PRO A 3 -32.64 -13.26 -4.11
CA PRO A 3 -31.81 -12.08 -4.30
C PRO A 3 -30.46 -12.31 -3.62
N ALA A 4 -29.36 -12.07 -4.35
CA ALA A 4 -28.04 -12.03 -3.76
C ALA A 4 -28.06 -10.95 -2.66
N GLN A 5 -27.71 -11.33 -1.43
CA GLN A 5 -27.57 -10.37 -0.33
C GLN A 5 -26.55 -9.32 -0.78
N ALA A 6 -26.99 -8.08 -0.94
CA ALA A 6 -26.09 -6.99 -1.28
C ALA A 6 -25.01 -6.91 -0.20
N ALA A 7 -23.73 -6.87 -0.58
CA ALA A 7 -22.68 -6.60 0.39
C ALA A 7 -22.98 -5.27 1.08
N GLN A 8 -23.03 -5.27 2.41
CA GLN A 8 -23.29 -4.08 3.22
C GLN A 8 -22.08 -3.81 4.11
N LEU A 9 -21.64 -2.55 4.16
CA LEU A 9 -20.68 -2.09 5.16
C LEU A 9 -21.43 -1.73 6.46
N PRO A 10 -20.72 -1.59 7.60
CA PRO A 10 -21.32 -1.16 8.86
C PRO A 10 -22.28 0.03 8.68
N ASN A 11 -23.41 -0.03 9.39
CA ASN A 11 -24.47 1.00 9.38
C ASN A 11 -25.09 1.27 7.99
N GLY A 12 -24.96 0.35 7.03
CA GLY A 12 -25.52 0.51 5.69
C GLY A 12 -24.73 1.47 4.79
N ALA A 13 -23.50 1.81 5.16
CA ALA A 13 -22.64 2.66 4.34
C ALA A 13 -22.28 2.00 2.99
N THR A 14 -22.06 2.82 1.96
CA THR A 14 -21.54 2.37 0.66
C THR A 14 -20.04 2.59 0.51
N ALA A 15 -19.46 3.45 1.37
CA ALA A 15 -18.03 3.68 1.51
C ALA A 15 -17.68 4.05 2.96
N ILE A 16 -16.47 3.67 3.39
CA ILE A 16 -15.87 4.03 4.68
C ILE A 16 -14.48 4.60 4.38
N ASN A 17 -14.18 5.76 4.96
CA ASN A 17 -12.87 6.38 4.93
C ASN A 17 -12.46 6.75 6.36
N GLU A 18 -11.43 6.10 6.89
CA GLU A 18 -11.00 6.22 8.28
C GLU A 18 -9.48 6.41 8.33
N THR A 19 -8.98 7.26 9.23
CA THR A 19 -7.54 7.49 9.41
C THR A 19 -7.04 6.88 10.71
N TYR A 20 -5.95 6.13 10.63
CA TYR A 20 -5.26 5.46 11.73
C TYR A 20 -3.78 5.86 11.71
N GLY A 21 -3.38 6.80 12.55
CA GLY A 21 -2.03 7.36 12.51
C GLY A 21 -1.75 7.96 11.12
N ASP A 22 -0.75 7.44 10.43
CA ASP A 22 -0.35 7.89 9.09
C ASP A 22 -0.97 7.07 7.95
N TRP A 23 -1.94 6.20 8.27
CA TRP A 23 -2.61 5.33 7.30
C TRP A 23 -4.08 5.69 7.14
N THR A 24 -4.55 5.71 5.90
CA THR A 24 -5.97 5.88 5.58
C THR A 24 -6.55 4.58 5.07
N VAL A 25 -7.56 4.07 5.77
CA VAL A 25 -8.39 2.93 5.36
C VAL A 25 -9.51 3.45 4.45
N ASP A 26 -9.66 2.81 3.30
CA ASP A 26 -10.75 3.05 2.35
C ASP A 26 -11.42 1.72 2.02
N CYS A 27 -12.70 1.60 2.33
CA CYS A 27 -13.53 0.45 2.01
C CYS A 27 -14.74 0.89 1.21
N ARG A 28 -15.00 0.23 0.09
CA ARG A 28 -16.11 0.54 -0.81
C ARG A 28 -16.73 -0.72 -1.37
N ILE A 29 -18.00 -0.66 -1.76
CA ILE A 29 -18.65 -1.77 -2.47
C ILE A 29 -18.44 -1.57 -3.97
N VAL A 30 -17.75 -2.51 -4.62
CA VAL A 30 -17.50 -2.53 -6.06
C VAL A 30 -18.11 -3.80 -6.63
N GLU A 31 -19.02 -3.67 -7.60
CA GLU A 31 -19.69 -4.82 -8.24
C GLU A 31 -20.31 -5.80 -7.22
N GLY A 32 -20.88 -5.26 -6.13
CA GLY A 32 -21.49 -6.08 -5.07
C GLY A 32 -20.51 -6.80 -4.16
N ARG A 33 -19.20 -6.54 -4.26
CA ARG A 33 -18.15 -7.06 -3.36
C ARG A 33 -17.52 -5.93 -2.55
N LYS A 34 -17.17 -6.21 -1.30
CA LYS A 34 -16.42 -5.26 -0.48
C LYS A 34 -14.96 -5.22 -0.97
N ALA A 35 -14.48 -4.04 -1.30
CA ALA A 35 -13.09 -3.79 -1.66
C ALA A 35 -12.51 -2.84 -0.60
N CYS A 36 -11.61 -3.37 0.21
CA CYS A 36 -10.96 -2.64 1.30
C CYS A 36 -9.47 -2.55 1.07
N ALA A 37 -8.95 -1.33 1.21
CA ALA A 37 -7.53 -1.02 1.12
C ALA A 37 -7.14 -0.07 2.24
N PHE A 38 -5.85 0.02 2.50
CA PHE A 38 -5.27 1.04 3.34
C PHE A 38 -4.02 1.59 2.68
N SER A 39 -3.81 2.89 2.81
CA SER A 39 -2.81 3.59 2.00
C SER A 39 -2.13 4.73 2.74
N GLN A 40 -0.95 5.08 2.24
CA GLN A 40 -0.21 6.27 2.62
C GLN A 40 0.37 6.92 1.36
N ALA A 41 0.40 8.24 1.31
CA ALA A 41 0.97 8.98 0.20
C ALA A 41 1.87 10.11 0.70
N GLN A 42 2.94 10.35 -0.04
CA GLN A 42 3.91 11.42 0.19
C GLN A 42 3.94 12.34 -1.03
N GLY A 43 4.13 13.63 -0.80
CA GLY A 43 4.15 14.63 -1.85
C GLY A 43 3.46 15.91 -1.39
N ASN A 44 3.06 16.72 -2.35
CA ASN A 44 2.43 18.01 -2.08
C ASN A 44 0.90 17.87 -2.20
N GLN A 45 0.23 17.94 -1.06
CA GLN A 45 -1.23 17.88 -0.99
C GLN A 45 -1.92 19.11 -1.62
N GLN A 46 -1.27 20.28 -1.62
CA GLN A 46 -1.83 21.51 -2.17
C GLN A 46 -1.89 21.48 -3.71
N THR A 47 -0.89 20.85 -4.34
CA THR A 47 -0.84 20.69 -5.80
C THR A 47 -1.44 19.37 -6.27
N GLY A 48 -1.80 18.47 -5.34
CA GLY A 48 -2.23 17.11 -5.63
C GLY A 48 -1.10 16.19 -6.14
N GLN A 49 0.14 16.67 -6.13
CA GLN A 49 1.28 15.91 -6.66
C GLN A 49 1.72 14.85 -5.65
N ARG A 50 1.58 13.57 -6.02
CA ARG A 50 2.09 12.43 -5.25
C ARG A 50 3.48 12.07 -5.74
N THR A 51 4.48 12.24 -4.89
CA THR A 51 5.85 11.81 -5.17
C THR A 51 6.02 10.33 -4.89
N PHE A 52 5.29 9.80 -3.91
CA PHE A 52 5.26 8.37 -3.59
C PHE A 52 3.86 8.01 -3.04
N ALA A 53 3.39 6.81 -3.32
CA ALA A 53 2.23 6.25 -2.62
C ALA A 53 2.35 4.75 -2.46
N ILE A 54 1.74 4.23 -1.40
CA ILE A 54 1.59 2.81 -1.15
C ILE A 54 0.12 2.54 -0.86
N GLU A 55 -0.44 1.56 -1.56
CA GLU A 55 -1.78 1.02 -1.29
C GLU A 55 -1.64 -0.48 -1.03
N LEU A 56 -2.20 -0.94 0.08
CA LEU A 56 -2.16 -2.31 0.54
C LEU A 56 -3.57 -2.84 0.76
N ARG A 57 -3.76 -4.12 0.54
CA ARG A 57 -5.00 -4.87 0.75
C ARG A 57 -4.65 -6.18 1.42
N MET A 58 -5.53 -6.68 2.26
CA MET A 58 -5.38 -8.04 2.73
C MET A 58 -5.80 -9.01 1.64
N SER A 59 -5.04 -10.10 1.54
CA SER A 59 -5.34 -11.25 0.70
C SER A 59 -5.48 -12.51 1.55
N ASP A 60 -5.94 -13.59 0.93
CA ASP A 60 -6.18 -14.86 1.61
C ASP A 60 -4.97 -15.35 2.43
N GLY A 61 -5.23 -15.73 3.68
CA GLY A 61 -4.23 -16.29 4.59
C GLY A 61 -3.34 -15.27 5.31
N ALA A 62 -3.88 -14.08 5.62
CA ALA A 62 -3.17 -13.00 6.33
C ALA A 62 -1.94 -12.44 5.58
N ARG A 63 -1.91 -12.62 4.26
CA ARG A 63 -0.94 -11.97 3.37
C ARG A 63 -1.42 -10.57 3.03
N THR A 64 -0.49 -9.72 2.61
CA THR A 64 -0.82 -8.35 2.19
C THR A 64 -0.27 -8.13 0.80
N ASP A 65 -1.17 -7.90 -0.16
CA ASP A 65 -0.80 -7.51 -1.50
C ASP A 65 -1.01 -6.01 -1.67
N GLY A 66 -0.30 -5.41 -2.61
CA GLY A 66 -0.42 -3.98 -2.83
C GLY A 66 0.32 -3.49 -4.03
N ILE A 67 0.37 -2.16 -4.12
CA ILE A 67 1.03 -1.46 -5.21
C ILE A 67 1.74 -0.22 -4.67
N LEU A 68 2.97 -0.03 -5.12
CA LEU A 68 3.73 1.18 -4.91
C LEU A 68 3.59 2.06 -6.16
N LEU A 69 3.36 3.34 -5.95
CA LEU A 69 3.50 4.38 -6.96
C LEU A 69 4.79 5.15 -6.65
N LEU A 70 5.73 5.11 -7.58
CA LEU A 70 7.02 5.79 -7.48
C LEU A 70 7.15 6.86 -8.58
N PRO A 71 7.99 7.88 -8.38
CA PRO A 71 8.14 8.96 -9.35
C PRO A 71 8.91 8.50 -10.59
N PHE A 72 8.88 9.34 -11.64
CA PHE A 72 9.69 9.13 -12.84
C PHE A 72 11.18 9.41 -12.59
N GLY A 73 12.02 9.03 -13.55
CA GLY A 73 13.47 9.22 -13.48
C GLY A 73 14.22 8.12 -12.74
N LEU A 74 13.52 7.05 -12.34
CA LEU A 74 14.12 5.86 -11.74
C LEU A 74 14.65 4.89 -12.81
N ASN A 75 15.65 4.10 -12.44
CA ASN A 75 16.15 2.97 -13.21
C ASN A 75 15.27 1.75 -12.92
N LEU A 76 14.36 1.46 -13.83
CA LEU A 76 13.37 0.38 -13.68
C LEU A 76 14.02 -1.01 -13.69
N ASP A 77 15.15 -1.18 -14.37
CA ASP A 77 15.87 -2.47 -14.48
C ASP A 77 16.47 -2.93 -13.16
N LEU A 78 16.77 -1.99 -12.25
CA LEU A 78 17.28 -2.30 -10.91
C LEU A 78 16.15 -2.59 -9.91
N GLY A 79 14.90 -2.27 -10.25
CA GLY A 79 13.74 -2.46 -9.39
C GLY A 79 13.76 -1.59 -8.13
N VAL A 80 13.01 -2.03 -7.13
CA VAL A 80 12.81 -1.31 -5.87
C VAL A 80 13.19 -2.23 -4.71
N LYS A 81 13.99 -1.74 -3.78
CA LYS A 81 14.37 -2.46 -2.55
C LYS A 81 13.50 -1.99 -1.39
N LEU A 82 13.15 -2.94 -0.52
CA LEU A 82 12.30 -2.73 0.64
C LEU A 82 13.06 -3.10 1.90
N LYS A 83 12.97 -2.29 2.95
CA LYS A 83 13.48 -2.62 4.30
C LYS A 83 12.44 -2.27 5.35
N ILE A 84 12.36 -3.06 6.42
CA ILE A 84 11.62 -2.68 7.63
C ILE A 84 12.67 -2.24 8.64
N ASP A 85 12.61 -0.97 9.03
CA ASP A 85 13.64 -0.32 9.84
C ASP A 85 15.03 -0.48 9.20
N GLU A 86 15.86 -1.42 9.66
CA GLU A 86 17.19 -1.70 9.09
C GLU A 86 17.28 -3.08 8.40
N GLN A 87 16.22 -3.88 8.47
CA GLN A 87 16.19 -5.24 7.96
C GLN A 87 15.69 -5.30 6.51
N ASP A 88 16.48 -5.89 5.62
CA ASP A 88 16.10 -6.11 4.22
C ASP A 88 14.91 -7.05 4.09
N LEU A 89 13.95 -6.64 3.25
CA LEU A 89 12.72 -7.36 2.98
C LEU A 89 12.81 -8.01 1.59
N GLY A 90 13.35 -9.23 1.58
CA GLY A 90 13.46 -10.04 0.37
C GLY A 90 14.41 -9.46 -0.68
N GLN A 91 14.20 -9.84 -1.95
CA GLN A 91 15.07 -9.46 -3.07
C GLN A 91 14.68 -8.12 -3.73
N GLY A 92 13.67 -7.43 -3.20
CA GLY A 92 13.05 -6.28 -3.84
C GLY A 92 11.93 -6.64 -4.82
N VAL A 93 11.33 -5.62 -5.40
CA VAL A 93 10.13 -5.70 -6.24
C VAL A 93 10.38 -5.04 -7.59
N ARG A 94 9.74 -5.58 -8.64
CA ARG A 94 9.90 -5.09 -10.01
C ARG A 94 8.78 -4.14 -10.38
N PHE A 95 9.09 -3.18 -11.24
CA PHE A 95 8.08 -2.34 -11.85
C PHE A 95 7.24 -3.16 -12.83
N SER A 96 5.93 -2.95 -12.85
CA SER A 96 5.02 -3.61 -13.80
C SER A 96 4.71 -2.71 -14.99
N THR A 97 4.47 -1.43 -14.76
CA THR A 97 4.11 -0.44 -15.78
C THR A 97 4.26 0.98 -15.24
N CYS A 98 4.13 1.99 -16.10
CA CYS A 98 4.03 3.38 -15.67
C CYS A 98 2.75 4.03 -16.25
N LEU A 99 2.11 4.84 -15.42
CA LEU A 99 0.96 5.67 -15.75
C LEU A 99 1.37 7.15 -15.70
N PRO A 100 0.55 8.10 -16.17
CA PRO A 100 0.86 9.53 -16.07
C PRO A 100 1.17 10.03 -14.65
N SER A 101 0.66 9.32 -13.63
CA SER A 101 0.90 9.61 -12.22
C SER A 101 2.23 9.07 -11.66
N GLY A 102 2.94 8.20 -12.39
CA GLY A 102 4.18 7.58 -11.94
C GLY A 102 4.31 6.10 -12.33
N CYS A 103 5.36 5.45 -11.85
CA CYS A 103 5.63 4.05 -12.12
C CYS A 103 5.11 3.14 -11.00
N LEU A 104 4.49 2.04 -11.40
CA LEU A 104 3.85 1.09 -10.51
C LEU A 104 4.74 -0.11 -10.25
N ALA A 105 4.90 -0.48 -8.98
CA ALA A 105 5.57 -1.70 -8.56
C ALA A 105 4.62 -2.51 -7.65
N PRO A 106 4.03 -3.60 -8.16
CA PRO A 106 3.21 -4.50 -7.37
C PRO A 106 4.06 -5.19 -6.30
N ILE A 107 3.51 -5.31 -5.09
CA ILE A 107 4.17 -5.95 -3.95
C ILE A 107 3.28 -7.02 -3.36
N SER A 108 3.91 -8.12 -2.93
CA SER A 108 3.26 -9.18 -2.18
C SER A 108 4.08 -9.44 -0.93
N LEU A 109 3.47 -9.20 0.22
CA LEU A 109 4.07 -9.32 1.53
C LEU A 109 3.56 -10.62 2.17
N PRO A 110 4.44 -11.61 2.42
CA PRO A 110 4.04 -12.82 3.12
C PRO A 110 3.67 -12.48 4.57
N THR A 111 2.92 -13.37 5.23
CA THR A 111 2.45 -13.19 6.60
C THR A 111 3.57 -12.76 7.56
N ALA A 112 4.76 -13.36 7.47
CA ALA A 112 5.91 -12.99 8.30
C ALA A 112 6.35 -11.53 8.11
N ALA A 113 6.35 -11.03 6.87
CA ALA A 113 6.68 -9.64 6.55
C ALA A 113 5.58 -8.69 7.03
N THR A 114 4.31 -9.05 6.83
CA THR A 114 3.16 -8.29 7.35
C THR A 114 3.22 -8.18 8.87
N GLU A 115 3.55 -9.26 9.57
CA GLU A 115 3.73 -9.26 11.03
C GLU A 115 4.92 -8.41 11.47
N ALA A 116 6.01 -8.39 10.70
CA ALA A 116 7.14 -7.48 10.96
C ALA A 116 6.72 -6.01 10.78
N LEU A 117 5.93 -5.67 9.76
CA LEU A 117 5.43 -4.31 9.55
C LEU A 117 4.52 -3.82 10.68
N LYS A 118 3.73 -4.71 11.30
CA LYS A 118 2.90 -4.37 12.47
C LYS A 118 3.74 -3.96 13.69
N ARG A 119 4.99 -4.41 13.79
CA ARG A 119 5.89 -4.16 14.93
C ARG A 119 7.00 -3.15 14.63
N GLY A 120 7.30 -2.92 13.35
CA GLY A 120 8.33 -1.98 12.91
C GLY A 120 7.90 -0.52 13.03
N THR A 121 8.86 0.38 12.80
CA THR A 121 8.59 1.83 12.87
C THR A 121 8.47 2.48 11.50
N ARG A 122 9.27 2.02 10.53
CA ARG A 122 9.25 2.54 9.16
C ARG A 122 9.49 1.44 8.12
N LEU A 123 8.81 1.54 6.99
CA LEU A 123 9.14 0.81 5.78
C LEU A 123 9.94 1.73 4.87
N ILE A 124 11.20 1.36 4.61
CA ILE A 124 12.09 2.09 3.71
C ILE A 124 11.95 1.51 2.31
N VAL A 125 11.55 2.34 1.37
CA VAL A 125 11.45 1.99 -0.05
C VAL A 125 12.54 2.75 -0.78
N SER A 126 13.38 2.03 -1.52
CA SER A 126 14.50 2.64 -2.24
C SER A 126 14.56 2.19 -3.69
N ALA A 127 14.82 3.13 -4.59
CA ALA A 127 15.01 2.87 -6.02
C ALA A 127 16.21 3.67 -6.50
N THR A 128 16.84 3.23 -7.60
CA THR A 128 18.02 3.92 -8.13
C THR A 128 17.58 4.96 -9.16
N MET A 129 18.12 6.18 -9.09
CA MET A 129 17.90 7.22 -10.09
C MET A 129 18.64 6.89 -11.39
N LEU A 130 17.99 7.04 -12.54
CA LEU A 130 18.54 6.68 -13.85
C LEU A 130 19.71 7.58 -14.27
N ASN A 131 19.68 8.86 -13.89
CA ASN A 131 20.66 9.86 -14.31
C ASN A 131 21.93 9.88 -13.45
N SER A 132 21.80 9.77 -12.12
CA SER A 132 22.93 9.88 -11.19
C SER A 132 23.40 8.54 -10.63
N GLY A 133 22.57 7.49 -10.69
CA GLY A 133 22.84 6.23 -10.00
C GLY A 133 22.66 6.31 -8.47
N GLU A 134 22.20 7.43 -7.93
CA GLU A 134 21.94 7.59 -6.50
C GLU A 134 20.65 6.89 -6.07
N ALA A 135 20.53 6.58 -4.78
CA ALA A 135 19.33 5.97 -4.22
C ALA A 135 18.27 7.04 -3.87
N ALA A 136 17.15 7.04 -4.59
CA ALA A 136 15.93 7.71 -4.17
C ALA A 136 15.28 6.88 -3.05
N THR A 137 15.17 7.46 -1.85
CA THR A 137 14.67 6.76 -0.66
C THR A 137 13.39 7.43 -0.14
N PHE A 138 12.36 6.61 0.09
CA PHE A 138 11.05 7.00 0.61
C PHE A 138 10.80 6.27 1.93
N ASN A 139 10.58 7.03 3.00
CA ASN A 139 10.34 6.49 4.33
C ASN A 139 8.85 6.46 4.61
N VAL A 140 8.24 5.28 4.60
CA VAL A 140 6.83 5.08 4.91
C VAL A 140 6.68 4.87 6.41
N SER A 141 5.88 5.71 7.07
CA SER A 141 5.60 5.55 8.50
C SER A 141 4.74 4.31 8.75
N LEU A 142 5.11 3.49 9.74
CA LEU A 142 4.29 2.34 10.19
C LEU A 142 3.39 2.69 11.38
N ASN A 143 3.38 3.95 11.80
CA ASN A 143 2.48 4.43 12.85
C ASN A 143 1.01 4.28 12.41
N GLY A 144 0.26 3.44 13.14
CA GLY A 144 -1.14 3.13 12.82
C GLY A 144 -1.34 1.96 11.84
N PHE A 145 -0.26 1.37 11.29
CA PHE A 145 -0.34 0.24 10.35
C PHE A 145 -1.12 -0.94 10.94
N ALA A 146 -0.81 -1.34 12.17
CA ALA A 146 -1.45 -2.48 12.83
C ALA A 146 -2.96 -2.28 13.05
N ALA A 147 -3.39 -1.05 13.35
CA ALA A 147 -4.80 -0.73 13.50
C ALA A 147 -5.52 -0.69 12.14
N ALA A 148 -4.88 -0.08 11.13
CA ALA A 148 -5.43 0.01 9.77
C ALA A 148 -5.66 -1.37 9.14
N ILE A 149 -4.66 -2.27 9.22
CA ILE A 149 -4.79 -3.62 8.66
C ILE A 149 -5.83 -4.46 9.43
N ALA A 150 -5.93 -4.31 10.75
CA ALA A 150 -6.96 -4.97 11.54
C ALA A 150 -8.35 -4.46 11.16
N ARG A 151 -8.50 -3.17 10.87
CA ARG A 151 -9.76 -2.60 10.41
C ARG A 151 -10.14 -3.10 9.02
N VAL A 152 -9.21 -3.15 8.08
CA VAL A 152 -9.42 -3.73 6.75
C VAL A 152 -9.82 -5.21 6.86
N ALA A 153 -9.26 -5.96 7.80
CA ALA A 153 -9.67 -7.34 8.09
C ALA A 153 -11.13 -7.45 8.55
N GLN A 154 -11.55 -6.57 9.45
CA GLN A 154 -12.93 -6.54 9.96
C GLN A 154 -13.94 -6.12 8.88
N LEU A 155 -13.56 -5.20 8.00
CA LEU A 155 -14.44 -4.66 6.97
C LEU A 155 -14.48 -5.54 5.70
N GLY A 156 -13.38 -6.20 5.36
CA GLY A 156 -13.26 -7.06 4.19
C GLY A 156 -13.80 -8.47 4.36
N GLY A 157 -14.08 -8.89 5.61
CA GLY A 157 -14.77 -10.14 5.92
C GLY A 157 -16.28 -10.12 5.68
#